data_AF-A0A919BTR1-F1
#
_entry.id   AF-A0A919BTR1-F1
#
_cell.length_a   1.000
_cell.length_b   1.000
_cell.length_c   1.000
_cell.angle_alpha   90.00
_cell.angle_beta   90.00
_cell.angle_gamma   90.00
#
_symmetry.space_group_name_H-M   'P 1'
#
loop_
_entity.id
_entity.type
_entity.pdbx_description
1 polymer ?
#
loop_
_entity_poly.entity_id
_entity_poly.type
_entity_poly.pdbx_seq_one_letter_code
_entity_poly.pdbx_strand_id
1 'polypeptide(L)'
;MSLINRHAFARARLIEDLAGAAAKWGYEVPEDPGVTELADGLAQALDRLQADPDGHVEAASHLGTAVEHLKAVARLGGLLPLVVGHHLRRALQHEQSACLKVGQSARPTT
;
A
#
# COMPACT_ATOMS: atom_id res chain seq x y z
N MET A 1 -24.95 -7.94 4.53
CA MET A 1 -23.81 -7.00 4.35
C MET A 1 -22.62 -7.79 3.79
N SER A 2 -22.05 -7.39 2.65
CA SER A 2 -20.95 -8.12 1.99
C SER A 2 -19.61 -7.97 2.74
N LEU A 3 -18.65 -8.86 2.50
CA LEU A 3 -17.31 -8.79 3.10
C LEU A 3 -16.58 -7.49 2.73
N ILE A 4 -16.77 -7.02 1.49
CA ILE A 4 -16.22 -5.76 0.98
C ILE A 4 -16.75 -4.58 1.81
N ASN A 5 -18.06 -4.54 2.07
CA ASN A 5 -18.66 -3.47 2.87
C ASN A 5 -18.21 -3.51 4.33
N ARG A 6 -17.90 -4.69 4.87
CA ARG A 6 -17.32 -4.83 6.22
C ARG A 6 -15.90 -4.29 6.29
N HIS A 7 -15.06 -4.58 5.30
CA HIS A 7 -13.70 -4.05 5.25
C HIS A 7 -13.66 -2.54 5.06
N ALA A 8 -14.51 -2.01 4.17
CA ALA A 8 -14.60 -0.57 3.94
C ALA A 8 -15.03 0.17 5.22
N PHE A 9 -16.04 -0.35 5.92
CA PHE A 9 -16.50 0.23 7.19
C PHE A 9 -15.45 0.15 8.30
N ALA A 10 -14.80 -1.00 8.45
CA ALA A 10 -13.73 -1.17 9.44
C ALA A 10 -12.54 -0.24 9.15
N ARG A 11 -12.18 -0.05 7.88
CA ARG A 11 -11.13 0.87 7.46
C ARG A 11 -11.49 2.32 7.78
N ALA A 12 -12.70 2.76 7.43
CA ALA A 12 -13.15 4.12 7.73
C ALA A 12 -13.08 4.40 9.23
N ARG A 13 -13.53 3.45 10.06
CA ARG A 13 -13.47 3.59 11.51
C ARG A 13 -12.04 3.70 12.04
N LEU A 14 -11.14 2.87 11.53
CA LEU A 14 -9.72 2.94 11.88
C LEU A 14 -9.08 4.28 11.49
N ILE A 15 -9.46 4.85 10.34
CA ILE A 15 -8.98 6.16 9.89
C ILE A 15 -9.49 7.27 10.82
N GLU A 16 -10.77 7.24 11.21
CA GLU A 16 -11.33 8.19 12.17
C GLU A 16 -10.61 8.13 13.53
N ASP A 17 -10.42 6.92 14.07
CA ASP A 17 -9.74 6.72 15.36
C ASP A 17 -8.28 7.20 15.28
N LEU A 18 -7.61 6.94 14.15
CA LEU A 18 -6.25 7.40 13.89
C LEU A 18 -6.19 8.92 13.74
N ALA A 19 -7.13 9.55 13.03
CA ALA A 19 -7.22 10.99 12.89
C ALA A 19 -7.39 11.66 14.26
N GLY A 20 -8.28 11.13 15.10
CA GLY A 20 -8.48 11.62 16.45
C GLY A 20 -7.24 11.47 17.35
N ALA A 21 -6.48 10.39 17.20
CA ALA A 21 -5.23 10.19 17.94
C ALA A 21 -4.11 11.11 17.43
N ALA A 22 -3.92 11.18 16.11
CA ALA A 22 -2.87 11.96 15.47
C ALA A 22 -3.05 13.48 15.64
N ALA A 23 -4.30 13.96 15.72
CA ALA A 23 -4.59 15.36 15.99
C ALA A 23 -3.99 15.84 17.32
N LYS A 24 -3.86 14.95 18.32
CA LYS A 24 -3.21 15.26 19.61
C LYS A 24 -1.72 15.55 19.47
N TRP A 25 -1.11 15.11 18.36
CA TRP A 25 0.29 15.34 18.01
C TRP A 25 0.44 16.32 16.83
N GLY A 26 -0.62 17.07 16.53
CA GLY A 26 -0.64 18.09 15.48
C GLY A 26 -0.53 17.54 14.06
N TYR A 27 -0.89 16.28 13.83
CA TYR A 27 -0.95 15.69 12.49
C TYR A 27 -2.42 15.47 12.07
N GLU A 28 -2.76 15.96 10.89
CA GLU A 28 -4.08 15.78 10.28
C GLU A 28 -4.00 14.62 9.28
N VAL A 29 -4.79 13.57 9.53
CA VAL A 29 -4.84 12.38 8.67
C VAL A 29 -5.81 12.65 7.51
N PRO A 30 -5.39 12.46 6.24
CA PRO A 30 -6.29 12.56 5.09
C PRO A 30 -7.47 11.58 5.18
N GLU A 31 -8.59 11.88 4.50
CA GLU A 31 -9.81 11.04 4.49
C GLU A 31 -9.58 9.65 3.85
N ASP A 32 -8.74 9.59 2.81
CA ASP A 32 -8.35 8.34 2.14
C ASP A 32 -6.83 8.24 2.00
N PRO A 33 -6.10 8.03 3.12
CA PRO A 33 -4.66 8.12 3.11
C PRO A 33 -4.04 6.90 2.41
N GLY A 34 -3.09 7.16 1.53
CA GLY A 34 -2.19 6.14 1.02
C GLY A 34 -1.27 5.61 2.12
N VAL A 35 -0.77 4.37 1.96
CA VAL A 35 0.14 3.75 2.97
C VAL A 35 1.41 4.60 3.19
N THR A 36 1.96 5.19 2.13
CA THR A 36 3.13 6.07 2.22
C THR A 36 2.81 7.38 2.94
N GLU A 37 1.70 8.04 2.59
CA GLU A 37 1.26 9.29 3.23
C GLU A 37 1.04 9.10 4.73
N LEU A 38 0.43 7.97 5.10
CA LEU A 38 0.25 7.60 6.50
C LEU A 38 1.57 7.37 7.22
N ALA A 39 2.53 6.70 6.58
CA ALA A 39 3.85 6.48 7.15
C ALA A 39 4.60 7.80 7.40
N ASP A 40 4.56 8.72 6.43
CA ASP A 40 5.26 10.01 6.51
C ASP A 40 4.62 10.94 7.53
N GLY A 41 3.29 10.94 7.61
CA GLY A 41 2.54 11.67 8.62
C GLY A 41 2.80 11.22 10.04
N LEU A 42 2.80 9.91 10.27
CA LEU A 42 3.09 9.33 11.58
C LEU A 42 4.57 9.47 11.96
N ALA A 43 5.49 9.51 10.97
CA ALA A 43 6.88 9.85 11.23
C ALA A 43 7.05 11.29 11.73
N GLN A 44 6.31 12.26 11.16
CA GLN A 44 6.32 13.64 11.66
C GLN A 44 5.72 13.74 13.07
N ALA A 45 4.65 12.98 13.36
CA ALA A 45 4.10 12.90 14.70
C ALA A 45 5.10 12.29 15.71
N LEU A 46 5.86 11.28 15.29
CA LEU A 46 6.94 10.69 16.08
C LEU A 46 8.05 11.69 16.40
N ASP A 47 8.51 12.47 15.43
CA ASP A 47 9.56 13.48 15.64
C ASP A 47 9.13 14.51 16.70
N ARG A 48 7.86 14.93 16.67
CA ARG A 48 7.29 15.84 17.69
C ARG A 48 7.20 15.18 19.05
N LEU A 49 6.77 13.93 19.09
CA LEU A 49 6.65 13.16 20.34
C LEU A 49 8.01 12.90 20.99
N GLN A 50 9.06 12.70 20.20
CA GLN A 50 10.44 12.55 20.70
C GLN A 50 11.05 13.87 21.18
N ALA A 51 10.60 15.00 20.65
CA ALA A 51 11.02 16.32 21.09
C ALA A 51 10.30 16.80 22.37
N ASP A 52 9.25 16.09 22.81
CA ASP A 52 8.49 16.40 24.01
C ASP A 52 9.24 15.90 25.28
N PRO A 53 9.57 16.80 26.23
CA PRO A 53 10.29 16.45 27.46
C PRO A 53 9.45 15.60 28.44
N ASP A 54 8.13 15.49 28.26
CA ASP A 54 7.21 14.82 29.20
C ASP A 54 7.28 13.27 29.15
N GLY A 55 8.20 12.69 28.37
CA GLY A 55 8.61 11.30 28.54
C GLY A 55 7.68 10.25 27.93
N HIS A 56 7.19 10.50 26.72
CA HIS A 56 6.36 9.54 25.95
C HIS A 56 7.17 8.45 25.23
N VAL A 57 8.21 7.91 25.89
CA VAL A 57 9.19 6.99 25.29
C VAL A 57 8.53 5.71 24.74
N GLU A 58 7.58 5.14 25.48
CA GLU A 58 6.88 3.92 25.07
C GLU A 58 5.96 4.17 23.86
N ALA A 59 5.20 5.27 23.87
CA ALA A 59 4.35 5.66 22.75
C ALA A 59 5.18 5.96 21.49
N ALA A 60 6.33 6.64 21.63
CA ALA A 60 7.26 6.89 20.54
C ALA A 60 7.84 5.59 19.97
N SER A 61 8.18 4.62 20.82
CA SER A 61 8.67 3.29 20.38
C SER A 61 7.61 2.53 19.55
N HIS A 62 6.36 2.49 20.05
CA HIS A 62 5.26 1.85 19.32
C HIS A 62 4.95 2.55 18.00
N LEU A 63 4.92 3.89 17.99
CA LEU A 63 4.69 4.68 16.80
C LEU A 63 5.80 4.48 15.76
N GLY A 64 7.07 4.47 16.19
CA GLY A 64 8.21 4.16 15.32
C GLY A 64 8.11 2.77 14.69
N THR A 65 7.72 1.76 15.47
CA THR A 65 7.47 0.41 14.93
C THR A 65 6.36 0.41 13.89
N ALA A 66 5.26 1.13 14.13
CA ALA A 66 4.16 1.26 13.18
C ALA A 66 4.60 1.93 11.87
N VAL A 67 5.38 3.00 11.93
CA VAL A 67 5.95 3.69 10.77
C VAL A 67 6.80 2.73 9.94
N GLU A 68 7.68 1.95 10.56
CA GLU A 68 8.52 0.99 9.84
C GLU A 68 7.73 -0.13 9.17
N HIS A 69 6.67 -0.63 9.84
CA HIS A 69 5.76 -1.59 9.21
C HIS A 69 5.02 -0.98 8.00
N LEU A 70 4.53 0.25 8.10
CA LEU A 70 3.88 0.93 6.97
C LEU A 70 4.84 1.13 5.80
N LYS A 71 6.08 1.55 6.06
CA LYS A 71 7.12 1.65 5.02
C LYS A 71 7.44 0.30 4.40
N ALA A 72 7.49 -0.77 5.18
CA ALA A 72 7.69 -2.12 4.66
C ALA A 72 6.54 -2.55 3.74
N VAL A 73 5.29 -2.26 4.11
CA VAL A 73 4.10 -2.51 3.27
C VAL A 73 4.16 -1.67 1.99
N ALA A 74 4.53 -0.40 2.07
CA ALA A 74 4.68 0.47 0.89
C ALA A 74 5.73 -0.09 -0.09
N ARG A 75 6.88 -0.58 0.42
CA ARG A 75 7.91 -1.23 -0.41
C ARG A 75 7.38 -2.48 -1.11
N LEU A 76 6.59 -3.31 -0.41
CA LEU A 76 5.95 -4.48 -1.01
C LEU A 76 4.92 -4.08 -2.07
N GLY A 77 4.09 -3.07 -1.80
CA GLY A 77 3.13 -2.52 -2.75
C GLY A 77 3.81 -1.94 -4.01
N GLY A 78 4.99 -1.34 -3.86
CA GLY A 78 5.82 -0.86 -4.96
C GLY A 78 6.32 -1.94 -5.92
N LEU A 79 6.20 -3.23 -5.55
CA LEU A 79 6.51 -4.37 -6.44
C LEU A 79 5.33 -4.72 -7.36
N LEU A 80 4.11 -4.24 -7.09
CA LEU A 80 2.93 -4.55 -7.87
C LEU A 80 3.07 -4.20 -9.37
N PRO A 81 3.63 -3.04 -9.77
CA PRO A 81 3.87 -2.74 -11.19
C PRO A 81 4.79 -3.75 -11.88
N LEU A 82 5.79 -4.29 -11.17
CA LEU A 82 6.69 -5.31 -11.71
C LEU A 82 5.96 -6.64 -11.94
N VAL A 83 5.11 -7.05 -10.98
CA VAL A 83 4.27 -8.25 -11.10
C VAL A 83 3.28 -8.09 -12.26
N VAL A 84 2.59 -6.96 -12.34
CA VAL A 84 1.67 -6.64 -13.45
C VAL A 84 2.41 -6.67 -14.78
N GLY A 85 3.59 -6.05 -14.86
CA GLY A 85 4.43 -6.05 -16.06
C GLY A 85 4.89 -7.46 -16.47
N HIS A 86 5.22 -8.32 -15.51
CA HIS A 86 5.54 -9.73 -15.77
C HIS A 86 4.35 -10.46 -16.40
N HIS A 87 3.16 -10.35 -15.79
CA HIS A 87 1.96 -11.02 -16.30
C HIS A 87 1.53 -10.48 -17.67
N LEU A 88 1.62 -9.16 -17.88
CA LEU A 88 1.31 -8.54 -19.18
C LEU A 88 2.28 -9.05 -20.26
N ARG A 89 3.58 -9.10 -19.97
CA ARG A 89 4.58 -9.63 -20.89
C ARG A 89 4.30 -11.09 -21.25
N ARG A 90 3.98 -11.93 -20.25
CA ARG A 90 3.59 -13.33 -20.49
C ARG A 90 2.37 -13.43 -21.39
N ALA A 91 1.34 -12.63 -21.13
CA ALA A 91 0.13 -12.61 -21.96
C ALA A 91 0.45 -12.28 -23.42
N LEU A 92 1.27 -11.25 -23.66
CA LEU A 92 1.71 -10.86 -25.01
C LEU A 92 2.53 -11.98 -25.71
N GLN A 93 3.41 -12.66 -24.98
CA GLN A 93 4.19 -13.78 -25.51
C GLN A 93 3.29 -14.96 -25.90
N HIS A 94 2.27 -15.25 -25.09
CA HIS A 94 1.30 -16.29 -25.39
C HIS A 94 0.48 -15.96 -26.64
N GLU A 95 0.03 -14.71 -26.77
CA GLU A 95 -0.71 -14.24 -27.95
C GLU A 95 0.14 -14.35 -29.23
N GLN A 96 1.38 -13.84 -29.20
CA GLN A 96 2.30 -13.95 -30.34
C GLN A 96 2.56 -15.41 -30.74
N SER A 97 2.78 -16.28 -29.76
CA SER A 97 2.97 -17.71 -30.00
C SER A 97 1.73 -18.36 -30.62
N ALA A 98 0.52 -17.94 -30.23
CA ALA A 98 -0.72 -18.43 -30.81
C ALA A 98 -0.86 -17.97 -32.28
N CYS A 99 -0.61 -16.69 -32.57
CA CYS A 99 -0.64 -16.17 -33.94
C CYS A 99 0.34 -16.89 -34.87
N LEU A 100 1.56 -17.17 -34.39
CA LEU A 100 2.56 -17.89 -35.17
C LEU A 100 2.15 -19.34 -35.47
N LYS A 101 1.52 -20.04 -34.52
CA LYS A 101 0.99 -21.40 -34.73
C LYS A 101 -0.13 -21.42 -35.78
N VAL A 102 -1.03 -20.44 -35.75
CA VAL A 102 -2.11 -20.30 -36.75
C VAL A 102 -1.54 -20.03 -38.15
N GLY A 103 -0.51 -19.18 -38.26
CA GLY A 103 0.17 -18.91 -39.53
C GLY A 103 0.92 -20.12 -40.11
N GLN A 104 1.43 -21.01 -39.26
CA GLN A 104 2.09 -22.24 -39.67
C GLN A 104 1.10 -23.35 -40.08
N SER A 105 -0.05 -23.45 -39.42
CA SER A 105 -1.10 -24.41 -39.81
C SER A 105 -1.81 -24.04 -41.10
N ALA A 106 -1.71 -22.79 -41.54
CA ALA A 106 -2.32 -22.29 -42.78
C ALA A 106 -1.42 -22.47 -44.03
N ARG A 107 -0.19 -22.99 -43.88
CA ARG A 107 0.72 -23.22 -45.01
C ARG A 107 0.39 -24.58 -45.66
N PRO A 108 -0.12 -24.64 -46.91
CA PRO A 108 -0.40 -25.90 -47.56
C PRO A 108 0.93 -26.58 -47.93
N THR A 109 1.05 -27.87 -47.62
CA THR A 109 2.09 -28.73 -48.18
C THR A 109 1.83 -28.91 -49.67
N THR A 110 2.61 -28.20 -50.50
CA THR A 110 2.81 -28.50 -51.93
C THR A 110 4.04 -29.37 -52.10
#